data_AF-T0G5C1-F1
#
_entry.id   AF-T0G5C1-F1
#
_cell.length_a   1.000
_cell.length_b   1.000
_cell.length_c   1.000
_cell.angle_alpha   90.00
_cell.angle_beta   90.00
_cell.angle_gamma   90.00
#
_symmetry.space_group_name_H-M   'P 1'
#
loop_
_entity.id
_entity.type
_entity.pdbx_description
1 polymer ?
#
loop_
_entity_poly.entity_id
_entity_poly.type
_entity_poly.pdbx_seq_one_letter_code
_entity_poly.pdbx_strand_id
1 'polypeptide(L)' 'MGGRVKNPQTLDFEDLNSIELVGVYPDYAAAENAWRGAAQRTVDDAEMRYVIVHLHRLLEPDLPSG' A
#
# COMPACT_ATOMS: atom_id res chain seq x y z
N MET A 1 0.61 -3.05 -0.46
CA MET A 1 0.83 -3.25 0.99
C MET A 1 -0.32 -2.59 1.74
N GLY A 2 -0.71 -3.08 2.90
CA GLY A 2 -1.74 -2.42 3.70
C GLY A 2 -1.66 -2.76 5.17
N GLY A 3 -2.37 -2.00 5.99
CA GLY A 3 -2.38 -2.17 7.44
C GLY A 3 -3.28 -1.15 8.10
N ARG A 4 -3.46 -1.30 9.42
CA ARG A 4 -4.24 -0.35 10.22
C ARG A 4 -3.51 0.98 10.36
N VAL A 5 -4.24 2.08 10.22
CA VAL A 5 -3.74 3.45 10.38
C VAL A 5 -4.39 4.11 11.60
N LYS A 6 -3.60 4.91 12.34
CA LYS A 6 -4.09 5.68 13.50
C LYS A 6 -5.14 6.70 13.14
N ASN A 7 -5.05 7.20 11.91
CA ASN A 7 -5.99 8.17 11.37
C ASN A 7 -6.32 7.76 9.93
N PRO A 8 -7.59 7.54 9.59
CA PRO A 8 -8.00 7.16 8.24
C PRO A 8 -7.62 8.20 7.18
N GLN A 9 -7.30 9.43 7.59
CA GLN A 9 -6.85 10.52 6.70
C GLN A 9 -5.33 10.54 6.48
N THR A 10 -4.52 9.89 7.32
CA THR A 10 -3.04 9.88 7.19
C THR A 10 -2.48 8.49 6.87
N LEU A 11 -1.20 8.43 6.47
CA LEU A 11 -0.46 7.19 6.22
C LEU A 11 0.27 6.69 7.48
N ASP A 12 -0.19 7.07 8.67
CA ASP A 12 0.46 6.69 9.93
C ASP A 12 -0.04 5.33 10.39
N PHE A 13 0.66 4.29 9.95
CA PHE A 13 0.37 2.91 10.35
C PHE A 13 0.56 2.72 11.85
N GLU A 14 -0.36 2.00 12.49
CA GLU A 14 -0.33 1.72 13.92
C GLU A 14 0.83 0.82 14.31
N ASP A 15 1.02 -0.26 13.56
CA ASP A 15 2.07 -1.23 13.76
C ASP A 15 2.67 -1.66 12.42
N LEU A 16 3.95 -1.31 12.23
CA LEU A 16 4.71 -1.63 11.04
C LEU A 16 4.96 -3.13 10.88
N ASN A 17 4.96 -3.91 11.98
CA ASN A 17 5.14 -5.36 11.92
C ASN A 17 3.86 -6.08 11.46
N SER A 18 2.71 -5.43 11.60
CA SER A 18 1.41 -5.94 11.17
C SER A 18 1.08 -5.63 9.71
N ILE A 19 1.98 -4.96 8.98
CA ILE A 19 1.75 -4.60 7.59
C ILE A 19 1.62 -5.86 6.72
N GLU A 20 0.51 -5.95 6.03
CA GLU A 20 0.22 -7.00 5.06
C GLU A 20 0.84 -6.66 3.70
N LEU A 21 1.75 -7.53 3.24
CA LEU A 21 2.26 -7.49 1.88
C LEU A 21 1.33 -8.29 0.95
N VAL A 22 0.45 -7.57 0.25
CA VAL A 22 -0.47 -8.15 -0.76
C VAL A 22 0.27 -8.83 -1.93
N GLY A 23 1.47 -8.35 -2.27
CA GLY A 23 2.30 -8.91 -3.34
C GLY A 23 3.25 -7.88 -3.95
N VAL A 24 4.14 -8.36 -4.80
CA VAL A 24 5.07 -7.55 -5.61
C VAL A 24 4.82 -7.89 -7.07
N TYR A 25 4.61 -6.85 -7.89
CA TYR A 25 4.19 -6.99 -9.28
C TYR A 25 5.13 -6.19 -10.19
N PRO A 26 5.32 -6.63 -11.45
CA PRO A 26 6.26 -5.99 -12.38
C PRO A 26 5.73 -4.65 -12.94
N ASP A 27 4.42 -4.43 -12.91
CA ASP A 27 3.77 -3.23 -13.44
C ASP A 27 2.63 -2.73 -12.54
N TYR A 28 2.23 -1.47 -12.75
CA TYR A 28 1.19 -0.82 -11.97
C TYR A 28 -0.19 -1.46 -12.17
N ALA A 29 -0.51 -1.92 -13.39
CA ALA A 29 -1.84 -2.47 -13.69
C ALA A 29 -2.09 -3.79 -12.94
N ALA A 30 -1.07 -4.67 -12.88
CA ALA A 30 -1.10 -5.89 -12.09
C ALA A 30 -1.20 -5.58 -10.59
N ALA A 31 -0.43 -4.60 -10.11
CA ALA A 31 -0.50 -4.16 -8.71
C ALA A 31 -1.86 -3.57 -8.33
N GLU A 32 -2.46 -2.77 -9.22
CA GLU A 32 -3.77 -2.13 -9.01
C GLU A 32 -4.89 -3.17 -8.91
N ASN A 33 -4.88 -4.19 -9.78
CA ASN A 33 -5.84 -5.28 -9.71
C ASN A 33 -5.79 -6.02 -8.36
N ALA A 34 -4.58 -6.34 -7.88
CA ALA A 34 -4.40 -6.99 -6.58
C ALA A 34 -4.80 -6.07 -5.42
N TRP A 35 -4.39 -4.80 -5.47
CA TRP A 35 -4.75 -3.78 -4.48
C TRP A 35 -6.27 -3.61 -4.38
N ARG A 36 -6.97 -3.54 -5.51
CA ARG A 36 -8.43 -3.40 -5.56
C ARG A 36 -9.12 -4.55 -4.87
N GLY A 37 -8.66 -5.79 -5.10
CA GLY A 37 -9.18 -6.97 -4.42
C GLY A 37 -8.95 -6.95 -2.90
N ALA A 38 -7.77 -6.51 -2.46
CA ALA A 38 -7.46 -6.38 -1.03
C ALA A 38 -8.27 -5.27 -0.36
N ALA A 39 -8.33 -4.08 -0.97
CA ALA A 39 -9.08 -2.93 -0.46
C ALA A 39 -10.59 -3.19 -0.40
N GLN A 40 -11.16 -3.93 -1.36
CA GLN A 40 -12.58 -4.29 -1.33
C GLN A 40 -12.93 -5.23 -0.17
N ARG A 41 -11.99 -6.08 0.28
CA ARG A 41 -12.24 -7.00 1.40
C ARG A 41 -12.33 -6.30 2.75
N THR A 42 -11.70 -5.13 2.87
CA THR A 42 -11.62 -4.38 4.13
C THR A 42 -12.41 -3.07 4.06
N VAL A 43 -13.37 -2.95 3.15
CA VAL A 43 -14.14 -1.71 2.95
C VAL A 43 -14.90 -1.27 4.20
N ASP A 44 -15.28 -2.24 5.05
CA ASP A 44 -16.00 -1.99 6.31
C ASP A 44 -15.06 -1.64 7.48
N ASP A 45 -13.74 -1.85 7.34
CA ASP A 45 -12.75 -1.48 8.35
C ASP A 45 -12.18 -0.09 8.01
N ALA A 46 -12.73 0.93 8.67
CA ALA A 46 -12.37 2.32 8.43
C ALA A 46 -10.90 2.63 8.73
N GLU A 47 -10.24 1.80 9.55
CA GLU A 47 -8.84 1.97 9.94
C GLU A 47 -7.90 1.19 9.01
N MET A 48 -8.41 0.36 8.10
CA MET A 48 -7.58 -0.38 7.14
C MET A 48 -7.30 0.43 5.89
N ARG A 49 -6.00 0.60 5.58
CA ARG A 49 -5.59 1.29 4.36
C ARG A 49 -4.59 0.44 3.56
N TYR A 50 -4.85 0.32 2.26
CA TYR A 50 -3.93 -0.29 1.31
C TYR A 50 -3.32 0.77 0.38
N VAL A 51 -2.02 0.66 0.13
CA VAL A 51 -1.27 1.50 -0.79
C VAL A 51 -0.44 0.66 -1.77
N ILE A 52 -0.28 1.21 -2.97
CA ILE A 52 0.66 0.72 -3.98
C ILE A 52 1.90 1.60 -3.88
N VAL A 53 3.07 0.98 -3.67
CA VAL A 53 4.34 1.71 -3.68
C VAL A 53 5.20 1.24 -4.83
N HIS A 54 5.96 2.17 -5.37
CA HIS A 54 6.92 1.90 -6.43
C HIS A 54 8.28 1.57 -5.80
N LEU A 55 8.66 0.29 -5.79
CA LEU A 55 9.93 -0.16 -5.21
C LEU A 55 11.16 0.46 -5.88
N HIS A 56 11.08 0.84 -7.16
CA HIS A 56 12.18 1.49 -7.86
C HIS A 56 12.59 2.83 -7.23
N ARG A 57 11.65 3.58 -6.61
CA ARG A 57 11.98 4.82 -5.89
C ARG A 57 12.73 4.61 -4.58
N LEU A 58 12.68 3.40 -4.01
CA LEU A 58 13.40 3.04 -2.79
C LEU A 58 14.83 2.57 -3.08
N LEU A 59 15.08 2.03 -4.28
CA LEU A 59 16.40 1.55 -4.71
C LEU A 59 17.24 2.66 -5.35
N GLU A 60 16.59 3.63 -6.01
CA GLU A 60 17.25 4.77 -6.65
C GLU A 60 16.59 6.09 -6.20
N PRO A 61 16.95 6.61 -5.02
CA PRO A 61 16.33 7.83 -4.47
C PRO A 61 16.58 9.09 -5.32
N ASP A 62 17.58 9.06 -6.21
CA ASP A 62 17.95 10.15 -7.11
C ASP A 62 17.18 10.16 -8.44
N LEU A 63 16.31 9.19 -8.72
CA LEU A 63 15.48 9.25 -9.93
C LEU A 63 14.42 10.34 -9.77
N PRO A 64 14.40 11.37 -10.65
CA PRO A 64 13.44 12.45 -10.55
C PRO A 64 12.03 11.89 -10.67
N SER A 65 11.19 12.22 -9.70
CA SER A 65 9.75 11.98 -9.79
C SER A 65 9.22 12.89 -10.89
N GLY A 66 9.14 12.36 -12.11
CA GLY A 66 8.54 13.04 -13.27
C GLY A 66 7.10 13.44 -13.03
#